data_AF-A0A293LI94-F1
#
_entry.id   AF-A0A293LI94-F1
#
_cell.length_a   1.000
_cell.length_b   1.000
_cell.length_c   1.000
_cell.angle_alpha   90.00
_cell.angle_beta   90.00
_cell.angle_gamma   90.00
#
_symmetry.space_group_name_H-M   'P 1'
#
loop_
_entity.id
_entity.type
_entity.pdbx_description
1 polymer ?
#
loop_
_entity_poly.entity_id
_entity_poly.type
_entity_poly.pdbx_seq_one_letter_code
_entity_poly.pdbx_strand_id
1 'polypeptide(L)'
;MTRVSGVRRNAGKSSKTSPDERLPYVASSAPSTAMPKHIPLPEIPADGELGFELLSLIFCLVFHGSLYLNLYRTVWWLPHSHNDQALNYYLMDPHVMMFSVLVMNRRFPIALLKSVWWHTLPSQWYLLSVSASHSCVLISVALALLWCTYNICLHHGMLSVFALAYPAVIYMAMFGPVLGPVTELLPRGTSRGPTRIAHSCSPSPADVRAEVEGLRRDFNERLKRALFSALGMAYYSTFIPCCFLQSELYFDLQWAVQHCVFAWCSAFTLHACFCFPPRYLDTLHRAALHLGRWRRLEPRNVHAPHHIWTENVMWPQNNLVKHNKEYFRAEGVSNAAEPGCGTHSRFYTLFFNPVLILSVLLGLDVIQVAFQLYTLIRSTEWNQLATLVSLIMLNCITLFKLLRQYLVIEKVYHVERILQEKLGG
;
A
#
# COMPACT_ATOMS: atom_id res chain seq x y z
N MET A 1 -30.75 93.71 20.02
CA MET A 1 -32.07 93.75 20.71
C MET A 1 -32.89 92.64 20.07
N THR A 2 -33.46 91.63 20.73
CA THR A 2 -33.79 91.40 22.13
C THR A 2 -34.05 89.90 22.28
N ARG A 3 -33.60 89.37 23.41
CA ARG A 3 -33.75 88.00 23.94
C ARG A 3 -35.19 87.79 24.44
N VAL A 4 -35.73 86.56 24.35
CA VAL A 4 -36.62 85.80 25.29
C VAL A 4 -36.99 84.50 24.52
N SER A 5 -36.63 83.24 24.82
CA SER A 5 -36.55 82.35 26.00
C SER A 5 -37.89 81.77 26.52
N GLY A 6 -38.08 80.44 26.38
CA GLY A 6 -39.04 79.62 27.16
C GLY A 6 -39.84 78.60 26.31
N VAL A 7 -39.43 77.33 26.14
CA VAL A 7 -39.72 76.14 26.99
C VAL A 7 -41.24 75.80 26.94
N ARG A 8 -41.77 74.63 26.50
CA ARG A 8 -41.42 73.21 26.71
C ARG A 8 -42.36 72.30 25.86
N ARG A 9 -41.87 71.20 25.29
CA ARG A 9 -42.31 69.79 25.53
C ARG A 9 -41.85 68.84 24.40
N ASN A 10 -41.06 67.85 24.82
CA ASN A 10 -40.65 66.68 24.05
C ASN A 10 -41.83 65.74 23.77
N ALA A 11 -41.84 65.14 22.58
CA ALA A 11 -42.23 63.75 22.38
C ALA A 11 -41.56 63.24 21.09
N GLY A 12 -40.78 62.17 21.24
CA GLY A 12 -39.73 61.77 20.30
C GLY A 12 -40.20 61.33 18.92
N LYS A 13 -39.33 61.57 17.93
CA LYS A 13 -39.34 60.84 16.66
C LYS A 13 -37.92 60.34 16.39
N SER A 14 -37.85 59.01 16.36
CA SER A 14 -36.71 58.15 16.06
C SER A 14 -35.97 58.62 14.79
N SER A 15 -34.64 58.74 14.90
CA SER A 15 -33.75 59.07 13.80
C SER A 15 -33.69 57.92 12.81
N LYS A 16 -34.02 58.22 11.54
CA LYS A 16 -33.72 57.35 10.40
C LYS A 16 -32.21 57.32 10.18
N THR A 17 -31.55 56.27 10.64
CA THR A 17 -30.23 55.87 10.16
C THR A 17 -30.38 55.18 8.80
N SER A 18 -29.62 55.68 7.83
CA SER A 18 -29.42 55.12 6.49
C SER A 18 -28.96 53.66 6.55
N PRO A 19 -29.55 52.73 5.78
CA PRO A 19 -28.96 51.42 5.58
C PRO A 19 -27.86 51.54 4.52
N ASP A 20 -26.62 51.22 4.93
CA ASP A 20 -25.51 50.90 4.04
C ASP A 20 -25.95 49.93 2.93
N GLU A 21 -25.45 50.21 1.72
CA GLU A 21 -25.50 49.35 0.53
C GLU A 21 -25.02 47.93 0.87
N ARG A 22 -25.96 47.05 1.18
CA ARG A 22 -25.74 45.60 1.07
C ARG A 22 -25.75 45.26 -0.41
N LEU A 23 -24.56 44.96 -0.92
CA LEU A 23 -24.34 44.22 -2.17
C LEU A 23 -25.38 43.09 -2.32
N PRO A 24 -25.94 42.87 -3.51
CA PRO A 24 -26.97 41.87 -3.70
C PRO A 24 -26.37 40.47 -3.47
N TYR A 25 -26.80 39.82 -2.39
CA TYR A 25 -26.63 38.39 -2.20
C TYR A 25 -27.46 37.70 -3.28
N VAL A 26 -26.80 37.33 -4.38
CA VAL A 26 -27.41 36.49 -5.41
C VAL A 26 -27.62 35.11 -4.78
N ALA A 27 -28.84 34.88 -4.30
CA ALA A 27 -29.36 33.53 -4.08
C ALA A 27 -29.60 32.89 -5.45
N SER A 28 -28.54 32.52 -6.16
CA SER A 28 -28.66 31.72 -7.39
C SER A 28 -28.76 30.25 -7.01
N SER A 29 -29.80 29.61 -7.54
CA SER A 29 -29.92 28.18 -7.83
C SER A 29 -28.66 27.35 -7.55
N ALA A 30 -28.81 26.27 -6.78
CA ALA A 30 -27.76 25.28 -6.57
C ALA A 30 -27.05 24.97 -7.90
N PRO A 31 -25.72 25.11 -7.97
CA PRO A 31 -25.00 24.84 -9.20
C PRO A 31 -25.23 23.38 -9.61
N SER A 32 -25.79 23.17 -10.81
CA SER A 32 -25.93 21.83 -11.38
C SER A 32 -24.53 21.24 -11.59
N THR A 33 -24.12 20.36 -10.69
CA THR A 33 -22.78 19.77 -10.76
C THR A 33 -22.82 18.59 -11.73
N ALA A 34 -22.04 18.66 -12.80
CA ALA A 34 -21.83 17.52 -13.68
C ALA A 34 -21.01 16.46 -12.93
N MET A 35 -21.51 15.23 -12.85
CA MET A 35 -20.73 14.12 -12.28
C MET A 35 -19.62 13.70 -13.26
N PRO A 36 -18.39 13.42 -12.77
CA PRO A 36 -17.33 12.85 -13.58
C PRO A 36 -17.80 11.56 -14.28
N LYS A 37 -17.59 11.49 -15.61
CA LYS A 37 -17.82 10.27 -16.38
C LYS A 37 -16.56 9.40 -16.31
N HIS A 38 -16.75 8.10 -16.07
CA HIS A 38 -15.66 7.13 -15.92
C HIS A 38 -15.63 6.17 -17.10
N ILE A 39 -14.44 5.81 -17.57
CA ILE A 39 -14.28 4.71 -18.52
C ILE A 39 -14.29 3.38 -17.75
N PRO A 40 -14.99 2.33 -18.22
CA PRO A 40 -14.86 1.01 -17.62
C PRO A 40 -13.45 0.46 -17.88
N LEU A 41 -12.75 0.06 -16.81
CA LEU A 41 -11.44 -0.57 -16.93
C LEU A 41 -11.61 -1.98 -17.56
N PRO A 42 -10.80 -2.35 -18.56
CA PRO A 42 -10.81 -3.72 -19.09
C PRO A 42 -10.43 -4.74 -18.01
N GLU A 43 -10.87 -5.98 -18.17
CA GLU A 43 -10.52 -7.05 -17.23
C GLU A 43 -9.04 -7.41 -17.36
N ILE A 44 -8.22 -6.89 -16.45
CA ILE A 44 -6.82 -7.27 -16.32
C ILE A 44 -6.75 -8.53 -15.45
N PRO A 45 -6.08 -9.60 -15.90
CA PRO A 45 -5.95 -10.82 -15.10
C PRO A 45 -5.20 -10.49 -13.80
N ALA A 46 -5.92 -10.62 -12.68
CA ALA A 46 -5.37 -10.50 -11.34
C ALA A 46 -4.82 -11.86 -10.88
N ASP A 47 -3.72 -11.84 -10.15
CA ASP A 47 -3.20 -13.06 -9.54
C ASP A 47 -4.20 -13.58 -8.50
N GLY A 48 -4.50 -14.88 -8.56
CA GLY A 48 -5.21 -15.55 -7.48
C GLY A 48 -4.36 -15.58 -6.22
N GLU A 49 -5.02 -15.62 -5.05
CA GLU A 49 -4.37 -15.67 -3.73
C GLU A 49 -3.36 -16.82 -3.63
N LEU A 50 -3.73 -18.02 -4.10
CA LEU A 50 -2.82 -19.18 -4.13
C LEU A 50 -1.59 -18.96 -5.02
N GLY A 51 -1.78 -18.39 -6.21
CA GLY A 51 -0.69 -18.15 -7.15
C GLY A 51 0.31 -17.11 -6.63
N PHE A 52 -0.19 -16.08 -5.94
CA PHE A 52 0.65 -15.10 -5.26
C PHE A 52 1.43 -15.73 -4.10
N GLU A 53 0.77 -16.48 -3.22
CA GLU A 53 1.44 -17.11 -2.07
C GLU A 53 2.47 -18.16 -2.52
N LEU A 54 2.21 -18.89 -3.62
CA LEU A 54 3.20 -19.78 -4.23
C LEU A 54 4.42 -19.02 -4.76
N LEU A 55 4.20 -17.89 -5.45
CA LEU A 55 5.31 -17.05 -5.93
C LEU A 55 6.12 -16.46 -4.77
N SER A 56 5.44 -16.01 -3.71
CA SER A 56 6.06 -15.53 -2.47
C SER A 56 6.92 -16.63 -1.80
N LEU A 57 6.42 -17.87 -1.77
CA LEU A 57 7.17 -19.04 -1.30
C LEU A 57 8.43 -19.29 -2.14
N ILE A 58 8.31 -19.23 -3.47
CA ILE A 58 9.47 -19.39 -4.37
C ILE A 58 10.52 -18.30 -4.10
N PHE A 59 10.10 -17.04 -3.97
CA PHE A 59 10.98 -15.92 -3.61
C PHE A 59 11.68 -16.18 -2.27
N CYS A 60 10.93 -16.59 -1.24
CA CYS A 60 11.48 -16.91 0.07
C CYS A 60 12.54 -18.02 0.00
N LEU A 61 12.25 -19.12 -0.70
CA LEU A 61 13.16 -20.26 -0.82
C LEU A 61 14.43 -19.89 -1.60
N VAL A 62 14.30 -19.08 -2.67
CA VAL A 62 15.46 -18.62 -3.44
C VAL A 62 16.31 -17.64 -2.63
N PHE A 63 15.72 -16.68 -1.92
CA PHE A 63 16.50 -15.74 -1.09
C PHE A 63 17.25 -16.47 0.03
N HIS A 64 16.57 -17.40 0.70
CA HIS A 64 17.15 -18.18 1.78
C HIS A 64 18.23 -19.13 1.24
N GLY A 65 17.90 -19.94 0.24
CA GLY A 65 18.84 -20.88 -0.38
C GLY A 65 20.06 -20.17 -0.97
N SER A 66 19.87 -19.02 -1.62
CA SER A 66 20.99 -18.23 -2.14
C SER A 66 21.88 -17.70 -1.02
N LEU A 67 21.33 -17.21 0.09
CA LEU A 67 22.18 -16.79 1.21
C LEU A 67 22.98 -17.97 1.78
N TYR A 68 22.34 -19.10 2.03
CA TYR A 68 23.02 -20.30 2.52
C TYR A 68 24.09 -20.78 1.55
N LEU A 69 23.85 -20.64 0.24
CA LEU A 69 24.83 -20.95 -0.78
C LEU A 69 26.08 -20.07 -0.66
N ASN A 70 25.92 -18.78 -0.36
CA ASN A 70 27.05 -17.87 -0.20
C ASN A 70 27.77 -18.00 1.14
N LEU A 71 27.05 -18.36 2.21
CA LEU A 71 27.65 -18.62 3.52
C LEU A 71 28.44 -19.92 3.51
N TYR A 72 27.82 -21.04 3.13
CA TYR A 72 28.37 -22.38 3.33
C TYR A 72 29.01 -22.99 2.08
N ARG A 73 29.46 -22.15 1.14
CA ARG A 73 30.08 -22.58 -0.13
C ARG A 73 31.31 -23.47 0.09
N THR A 74 31.49 -24.42 -0.82
CA THR A 74 32.71 -25.23 -0.92
C THR A 74 33.28 -25.18 -2.33
N VAL A 75 34.57 -25.53 -2.46
CA VAL A 75 35.22 -25.71 -3.76
C VAL A 75 35.13 -27.18 -4.14
N TRP A 76 33.97 -27.61 -4.62
CA TRP A 76 33.69 -29.03 -4.93
C TRP A 76 34.16 -29.46 -6.33
N TRP A 77 34.35 -28.52 -7.25
CA TRP A 77 34.70 -28.80 -8.64
C TRP A 77 36.22 -28.89 -8.91
N LEU A 78 37.07 -28.73 -7.89
CA LEU A 78 38.52 -28.80 -8.05
C LEU A 78 38.99 -30.27 -8.01
N PRO A 79 39.85 -30.72 -8.95
CA PRO A 79 40.49 -32.03 -8.84
C PRO A 79 41.31 -32.08 -7.54
N HIS A 80 41.03 -33.06 -6.67
CA HIS A 80 41.61 -33.24 -5.32
C HIS A 80 41.01 -32.41 -4.17
N SER A 81 39.81 -31.84 -4.33
CA SER A 81 39.08 -31.30 -3.17
C SER A 81 38.68 -32.41 -2.20
N HIS A 82 38.76 -32.14 -0.90
CA HIS A 82 38.25 -33.03 0.16
C HIS A 82 36.71 -33.02 0.24
N ASN A 83 36.06 -32.05 -0.40
CA ASN A 83 34.61 -31.87 -0.31
C ASN A 83 33.94 -32.28 -1.64
N ASP A 84 33.18 -33.38 -1.60
CA ASP A 84 32.40 -33.87 -2.74
C ASP A 84 31.07 -33.11 -2.95
N GLN A 85 30.67 -32.31 -1.95
CA GLN A 85 29.39 -31.57 -1.95
C GLN A 85 29.62 -30.07 -2.09
N ALA A 86 28.71 -29.39 -2.80
CA ALA A 86 28.79 -27.95 -3.07
C ALA A 86 28.56 -27.05 -1.83
N LEU A 87 27.98 -27.61 -0.78
CA LEU A 87 27.68 -26.91 0.48
C LEU A 87 28.10 -27.77 1.67
N ASN A 88 28.62 -27.12 2.71
CA ASN A 88 28.91 -27.77 3.99
C ASN A 88 27.62 -27.94 4.81
N TYR A 89 26.82 -28.95 4.49
CA TYR A 89 25.52 -29.18 5.14
C TYR A 89 25.60 -29.42 6.65
N TYR A 90 26.72 -29.98 7.14
CA TYR A 90 26.90 -30.26 8.58
C TYR A 90 27.03 -28.99 9.44
N LEU A 91 27.34 -27.84 8.82
CA LEU A 91 27.42 -26.54 9.50
C LEU A 91 26.05 -25.85 9.58
N MET A 92 25.09 -26.27 8.76
CA MET A 92 23.78 -25.63 8.69
C MET A 92 22.90 -26.10 9.84
N ASP A 93 22.31 -25.14 10.56
CA ASP A 93 21.29 -25.44 11.56
C ASP A 93 19.93 -25.68 10.89
N PRO A 94 19.39 -26.93 10.88
CA PRO A 94 18.11 -27.22 10.24
C PRO A 94 16.93 -26.59 10.97
N HIS A 95 17.03 -26.34 12.28
CA HIS A 95 15.95 -25.75 13.06
C HIS A 95 15.79 -24.27 12.74
N VAL A 96 16.89 -23.54 12.55
CA VAL A 96 16.85 -22.12 12.12
C VAL A 96 16.28 -22.00 10.71
N MET A 97 16.69 -22.88 9.79
CA MET A 97 16.17 -22.91 8.42
C MET A 97 14.67 -23.19 8.39
N MET A 98 14.23 -24.24 9.11
CA MET A 98 12.81 -24.59 9.23
C MET A 98 12.00 -23.48 9.88
N PHE A 99 12.50 -22.87 10.96
CA PHE A 99 11.85 -21.74 11.62
C PHE A 99 11.64 -20.59 10.64
N SER A 100 12.69 -20.19 9.92
CA SER A 100 12.64 -19.07 8.97
C SER A 100 11.61 -19.30 7.86
N VAL A 101 11.61 -20.50 7.26
CA VAL A 101 10.66 -20.85 6.19
C VAL A 101 9.23 -20.92 6.73
N LEU A 102 9.00 -21.47 7.92
CA LEU A 102 7.67 -21.57 8.53
C LEU A 102 7.07 -20.20 8.85
N VAL A 103 7.84 -19.27 9.43
CA VAL A 103 7.32 -17.93 9.76
C VAL A 103 6.92 -17.20 8.48
N MET A 104 7.71 -17.28 7.41
CA MET A 104 7.44 -16.57 6.15
C MET A 104 6.27 -17.16 5.38
N ASN A 105 6.17 -18.48 5.33
CA ASN A 105 5.24 -19.17 4.45
C ASN A 105 3.99 -19.67 5.17
N ARG A 106 3.73 -19.19 6.40
CA ARG A 106 2.52 -19.54 7.18
C ARG A 106 1.19 -19.31 6.45
N ARG A 107 1.15 -18.40 5.48
CA ARG A 107 -0.06 -18.07 4.69
C ARG A 107 -0.31 -19.07 3.56
N PHE A 108 0.75 -19.65 2.99
CA PHE A 108 0.64 -20.57 1.85
C PHE A 108 -0.22 -21.82 2.16
N PRO A 109 -0.05 -22.54 3.29
CA PRO A 109 -0.92 -23.66 3.64
C PRO A 109 -2.39 -23.26 3.79
N ILE A 110 -2.67 -22.05 4.30
CA ILE A 110 -4.03 -21.53 4.44
C ILE A 110 -4.65 -21.31 3.05
N ALA A 111 -3.91 -20.66 2.14
CA ALA A 111 -4.37 -20.41 0.77
C ALA A 111 -4.59 -21.72 0.00
N LEU A 112 -3.71 -22.71 0.20
CA LEU A 112 -3.83 -24.04 -0.41
C LEU A 112 -5.09 -24.76 0.08
N LEU A 113 -5.28 -24.85 1.41
CA LEU A 113 -6.46 -25.48 1.99
C LEU A 113 -7.75 -24.78 1.54
N LYS A 114 -7.76 -23.44 1.51
CA LYS A 114 -8.89 -22.66 1.01
C LYS A 114 -9.25 -23.02 -0.43
N SER A 115 -8.25 -23.20 -1.30
CA SER A 115 -8.45 -23.63 -2.69
C SER A 115 -8.99 -25.06 -2.77
N VAL A 116 -8.48 -25.98 -1.93
CA VAL A 116 -8.96 -27.37 -1.86
C VAL A 116 -10.41 -27.41 -1.39
N TRP A 117 -10.76 -26.67 -0.33
CA TRP A 117 -12.14 -26.60 0.18
C TRP A 117 -13.12 -26.00 -0.81
N TRP A 118 -12.69 -25.03 -1.62
CA TRP A 118 -13.51 -24.47 -2.69
C TRP A 118 -13.94 -25.52 -3.72
N HIS A 119 -13.06 -26.47 -4.05
CA HIS A 119 -13.35 -27.52 -5.03
C HIS A 119 -14.09 -28.74 -4.45
N THR A 120 -13.97 -28.97 -3.14
CA THR A 120 -14.42 -30.23 -2.50
C THR A 120 -15.71 -30.11 -1.70
N LEU A 121 -16.01 -28.93 -1.15
CA LEU A 121 -17.11 -28.77 -0.20
C LEU A 121 -18.30 -27.98 -0.78
N PRO A 122 -19.54 -28.32 -0.37
CA PRO A 122 -20.71 -27.49 -0.63
C PRO A 122 -20.59 -26.10 0.03
N SER A 123 -21.20 -25.08 -0.58
CA SER A 123 -21.10 -23.67 -0.18
C SER A 123 -21.48 -23.38 1.28
N GLN A 124 -22.36 -24.21 1.88
CA GLN A 124 -22.81 -24.07 3.27
C GLN A 124 -21.70 -24.34 4.29
N TRP A 125 -20.82 -25.31 4.01
CA TRP A 125 -19.74 -25.71 4.92
C TRP A 125 -18.44 -24.94 4.65
N TYR A 126 -18.34 -24.26 3.51
CA TYR A 126 -17.12 -23.56 3.10
C TYR A 126 -16.61 -22.56 4.16
N LEU A 127 -17.49 -21.71 4.69
CA LEU A 127 -17.08 -20.68 5.66
C LEU A 127 -16.57 -21.30 6.98
N LEU A 128 -17.24 -22.35 7.46
CA LEU A 128 -16.84 -23.05 8.68
C LEU A 128 -15.50 -23.78 8.47
N SER A 129 -15.35 -24.49 7.35
CA SER A 129 -14.13 -25.22 7.01
C SER A 129 -12.93 -24.29 6.78
N VAL A 130 -13.13 -23.12 6.18
CA VAL A 130 -12.08 -22.10 6.06
C VAL A 130 -11.68 -21.54 7.43
N SER A 131 -12.64 -21.25 8.30
CA SER A 131 -12.33 -20.79 9.66
C SER A 131 -11.60 -21.86 10.49
N ALA A 132 -12.03 -23.11 10.40
CA ALA A 132 -11.41 -24.23 11.13
C ALA A 132 -9.99 -24.53 10.61
N SER A 133 -9.79 -24.55 9.29
CA SER A 133 -8.47 -24.76 8.68
C SER A 133 -7.48 -23.68 9.04
N HIS A 134 -7.92 -22.42 9.07
CA HIS A 134 -7.10 -21.30 9.51
C HIS A 134 -6.61 -21.46 10.95
N SER A 135 -7.49 -21.80 11.90
CA SER A 135 -7.08 -22.05 13.29
C SER A 135 -6.16 -23.27 13.41
N CYS A 136 -6.45 -24.35 12.70
CA CYS A 136 -5.63 -25.56 12.71
C CYS A 136 -4.21 -25.31 12.20
N VAL A 137 -4.07 -24.62 11.05
CA VAL A 137 -2.75 -24.26 10.49
C VAL A 137 -1.99 -23.33 11.42
N LEU A 138 -2.65 -22.33 12.03
CA LEU A 138 -1.99 -21.44 12.97
C LEU A 138 -1.46 -22.18 14.20
N ILE A 139 -2.25 -23.11 14.76
CA ILE A 139 -1.84 -23.92 15.90
C ILE A 139 -0.67 -24.83 15.52
N SER A 140 -0.73 -25.50 14.36
CA SER A 140 0.34 -26.39 13.91
C SER A 140 1.64 -25.64 13.64
N VAL A 141 1.57 -24.48 12.98
CA VAL A 141 2.72 -23.59 12.76
C VAL A 141 3.27 -23.09 14.10
N ALA A 142 2.42 -22.67 15.04
CA ALA A 142 2.88 -22.24 16.36
C ALA A 142 3.61 -23.35 17.13
N LEU A 143 3.07 -24.58 17.14
CA LEU A 143 3.72 -25.72 17.78
C LEU A 143 5.05 -26.07 17.12
N ALA A 144 5.12 -26.04 15.78
CA ALA A 144 6.35 -26.28 15.04
C ALA A 144 7.40 -25.18 15.30
N LEU A 145 6.99 -23.92 15.39
CA LEU A 145 7.88 -22.80 15.75
C LEU A 145 8.39 -22.93 17.18
N LEU A 146 7.54 -23.33 18.13
CA LEU A 146 7.96 -23.59 19.51
C LEU A 146 8.98 -24.74 19.57
N TRP A 147 8.74 -25.83 18.84
CA TRP A 147 9.68 -26.94 18.72
C TRP A 147 11.03 -26.49 18.14
N CYS A 148 11.02 -25.72 17.06
CA CYS A 148 12.26 -25.19 16.48
C CYS A 148 12.97 -24.25 17.45
N THR A 149 12.24 -23.33 18.10
CA THR A 149 12.80 -22.40 19.08
C THR A 149 13.45 -23.14 20.24
N TYR A 150 12.80 -24.19 20.78
CA TYR A 150 13.35 -25.01 21.84
C TYR A 150 14.71 -25.61 21.47
N ASN A 151 14.83 -26.21 20.27
CA ASN A 151 16.09 -26.78 19.80
C ASN A 151 17.15 -25.70 19.53
N ILE A 152 16.78 -24.55 18.95
CA ILE A 152 17.70 -23.42 18.74
C ILE A 152 18.25 -22.90 20.08
N CYS A 153 17.40 -22.82 21.11
CA CYS A 153 17.81 -22.39 22.45
C CYS A 153 18.78 -23.38 23.11
N LEU A 154 18.61 -24.68 22.88
CA LEU A 154 19.53 -25.70 23.37
C LEU A 154 20.90 -25.59 22.70
N HIS A 155 20.95 -25.29 21.40
CA HIS A 155 22.20 -25.20 20.65
C HIS A 155 22.92 -23.86 20.79
N HIS A 156 22.20 -22.73 20.75
CA HIS A 156 22.76 -21.37 20.69
C HIS A 156 22.51 -20.53 21.95
N GLY A 157 21.84 -21.10 22.96
CA GLY A 157 21.50 -20.42 24.21
C GLY A 157 20.28 -19.50 24.10
N MET A 158 19.89 -18.92 25.24
CA MET A 158 18.61 -18.20 25.38
C MET A 158 18.54 -16.84 24.70
N LEU A 159 19.69 -16.21 24.41
CA LEU A 159 19.74 -14.92 23.72
C LEU A 159 19.21 -14.99 22.28
N SER A 160 19.26 -16.18 21.66
CA SER A 160 18.72 -16.46 20.33
C SER A 160 17.23 -16.09 20.20
N VAL A 161 16.46 -16.22 21.28
CA VAL A 161 15.01 -15.89 21.28
C VAL A 161 14.76 -14.42 20.96
N PHE A 162 15.62 -13.51 21.41
CA PHE A 162 15.46 -12.08 21.12
C PHE A 162 15.62 -11.78 19.62
N ALA A 163 16.55 -12.45 18.94
CA ALA A 163 16.69 -12.35 17.49
C ALA A 163 15.46 -12.92 16.77
N LEU A 164 15.00 -14.12 17.17
CA LEU A 164 13.84 -14.75 16.53
C LEU A 164 12.54 -13.95 16.73
N ALA A 165 12.38 -13.29 17.89
CA ALA A 165 11.16 -12.55 18.26
C ALA A 165 11.13 -11.09 17.79
N TYR A 166 12.22 -10.54 17.25
CA TYR A 166 12.30 -9.10 16.93
C TYR A 166 11.19 -8.62 15.96
N PRO A 167 10.90 -9.30 14.83
CA PRO A 167 9.77 -8.93 13.97
C PRO A 167 8.40 -9.06 14.65
N ALA A 168 8.25 -9.92 15.67
CA ALA A 168 7.02 -10.01 16.45
C ALA A 168 6.81 -8.77 17.34
N VAL A 169 7.88 -8.16 17.85
CA VAL A 169 7.80 -6.89 18.58
C VAL A 169 7.34 -5.76 17.64
N ILE A 170 7.92 -5.70 16.43
CA ILE A 170 7.49 -4.74 15.40
C ILE A 170 6.03 -4.98 15.03
N TYR A 171 5.61 -6.24 14.91
CA TYR A 171 4.22 -6.60 14.64
C TYR A 171 3.28 -6.03 15.71
N MET A 172 3.58 -6.27 16.98
CA MET A 172 2.77 -5.79 18.10
C MET A 172 2.70 -4.26 18.14
N ALA A 173 3.77 -3.57 17.81
CA ALA A 173 3.79 -2.10 17.73
C ALA A 173 2.93 -1.54 16.58
N MET A 174 2.92 -2.20 15.41
CA MET A 174 2.29 -1.69 14.19
C MET A 174 0.81 -2.11 14.02
N PHE A 175 0.44 -3.29 14.51
CA PHE A 175 -0.89 -3.89 14.32
C PHE A 175 -1.64 -4.17 15.63
N GLY A 176 -0.96 -4.16 16.77
CA GLY A 176 -1.53 -4.60 18.04
C GLY A 176 -1.89 -6.09 18.05
N PRO A 177 -2.75 -6.55 18.99
CA PRO A 177 -3.11 -7.96 19.16
C PRO A 177 -4.13 -8.47 18.12
N VAL A 178 -4.11 -7.94 16.90
CA VAL A 178 -5.04 -8.30 15.82
C VAL A 178 -4.45 -9.46 15.02
N LEU A 179 -5.16 -10.56 14.82
CA LEU A 179 -4.66 -11.73 14.07
C LEU A 179 -4.83 -11.63 12.55
N GLY A 180 -5.67 -10.72 12.04
CA GLY A 180 -5.97 -10.59 10.61
C GLY A 180 -4.73 -10.44 9.72
N PRO A 181 -3.78 -9.53 10.01
CA PRO A 181 -2.56 -9.37 9.21
C PRO A 181 -1.62 -10.59 9.23
N VAL A 182 -1.70 -11.46 10.24
CA VAL A 182 -0.92 -12.71 10.28
C VAL A 182 -1.38 -13.65 9.18
N THR A 183 -2.66 -13.63 8.85
CA THR A 183 -3.31 -14.72 8.13
C THR A 183 -3.75 -14.36 6.72
N GLU A 184 -4.10 -13.10 6.48
CA GLU A 184 -4.44 -12.58 5.17
C GLU A 184 -3.62 -11.33 4.87
N LEU A 185 -2.97 -11.30 3.71
CA LEU A 185 -2.20 -10.13 3.28
C LEU A 185 -3.12 -8.93 2.99
N LEU A 186 -4.29 -9.18 2.38
CA LEU A 186 -5.29 -8.16 2.12
C LEU A 186 -6.22 -7.97 3.34
N PRO A 187 -6.57 -6.72 3.71
CA PRO A 187 -7.58 -6.49 4.74
C PRO A 187 -8.95 -7.03 4.30
N ARG A 188 -9.67 -7.67 5.23
CA ARG A 188 -11.08 -8.01 5.02
C ARG A 188 -11.88 -6.70 4.98
N GLY A 189 -12.53 -6.44 3.85
CA GLY A 189 -13.51 -5.36 3.76
C GLY A 189 -14.63 -5.59 4.78
N THR A 190 -15.25 -4.51 5.25
CA THR A 190 -16.40 -4.52 6.18
C THR A 190 -17.66 -5.22 5.62
N SER A 191 -17.61 -5.78 4.42
CA SER A 191 -18.67 -6.58 3.80
C SER A 191 -18.12 -7.95 3.39
N ARG A 192 -18.82 -9.00 3.83
CA ARG A 192 -18.56 -10.42 3.54
C ARG A 192 -18.16 -10.66 2.08
N GLY A 193 -16.89 -10.95 1.84
CA GLY A 193 -16.37 -11.45 0.57
C GLY A 193 -14.97 -10.89 0.26
N PRO A 194 -14.11 -11.64 -0.45
CA PRO A 194 -12.90 -11.06 -1.00
C PRO A 194 -13.34 -10.02 -2.05
N THR A 195 -12.74 -8.83 -2.00
CA THR A 195 -12.74 -7.82 -3.09
C THR A 195 -14.06 -7.15 -3.51
N ARG A 196 -14.80 -6.50 -2.59
CA ARG A 196 -15.73 -5.42 -3.02
C ARG A 196 -15.64 -4.16 -2.16
N ILE A 197 -14.49 -3.50 -2.22
CA ILE A 197 -14.49 -2.04 -2.14
C ILE A 197 -14.90 -1.57 -3.54
N ALA A 198 -16.20 -1.41 -3.75
CA ALA A 198 -16.73 -0.91 -5.00
C ALA A 198 -16.98 0.59 -4.85
N HIS A 199 -16.42 1.39 -5.76
CA HIS A 199 -16.74 2.80 -5.81
C HIS A 199 -18.24 2.97 -6.03
N SER A 200 -18.89 3.77 -5.18
CA SER A 200 -20.30 4.10 -5.32
C SER A 200 -20.40 5.56 -5.70
N CYS A 201 -20.82 5.86 -6.93
CA CYS A 201 -21.04 7.22 -7.38
C CYS A 201 -22.22 7.84 -6.60
N SER A 202 -21.98 8.36 -5.40
CA SER A 202 -22.99 9.03 -4.58
C SER A 202 -23.11 10.51 -5.00
N PRO A 203 -24.33 11.05 -5.13
CA PRO A 203 -24.55 12.48 -5.31
C PRO A 203 -24.34 13.28 -4.02
N SER A 204 -24.20 12.61 -2.87
CA SER A 204 -24.06 13.27 -1.58
C SER A 204 -22.57 13.51 -1.22
N PRO A 205 -22.18 14.75 -0.88
CA PRO A 205 -20.79 15.05 -0.52
C PRO A 205 -20.34 14.38 0.78
N ALA A 206 -21.26 14.12 1.70
CA ALA A 206 -20.97 13.44 2.96
C ALA A 206 -20.53 11.99 2.71
N ASP A 207 -21.22 11.26 1.83
CA ASP A 207 -20.86 9.89 1.47
C ASP A 207 -19.51 9.84 0.75
N VAL A 208 -19.24 10.78 -0.17
CA VAL A 208 -17.95 10.86 -0.87
C VAL A 208 -16.80 11.06 0.12
N ARG A 209 -16.96 11.95 1.12
CA ARG A 209 -15.95 12.15 2.18
C ARG A 209 -15.76 10.88 3.03
N ALA A 210 -16.86 10.23 3.42
CA ALA A 210 -16.82 9.00 4.21
C ALA A 210 -16.14 7.84 3.43
N GLU A 211 -16.43 7.72 2.14
CA GLU A 211 -15.80 6.76 1.24
C GLU A 211 -14.29 7.00 1.12
N VAL A 212 -13.88 8.25 0.85
CA VAL A 212 -12.46 8.64 0.76
C VAL A 212 -11.72 8.33 2.05
N GLU A 213 -12.34 8.59 3.20
CA GLU A 213 -11.74 8.30 4.50
C GLU A 213 -11.57 6.78 4.72
N GLY A 214 -12.55 5.97 4.31
CA GLY A 214 -12.44 4.51 4.33
C GLY A 214 -11.34 4.00 3.40
N LEU A 215 -11.28 4.50 2.17
CA LEU A 215 -10.27 4.16 1.17
C LEU A 215 -8.85 4.54 1.62
N ARG A 216 -8.70 5.71 2.25
CA ARG A 216 -7.42 6.15 2.82
C ARG A 216 -6.92 5.20 3.90
N ARG A 217 -7.80 4.79 4.83
CA ARG A 217 -7.46 3.83 5.89
C ARG A 217 -7.07 2.47 5.30
N ASP A 218 -7.84 2.00 4.33
CA ASP A 218 -7.56 0.73 3.64
C ASP A 218 -6.22 0.76 2.88
N PHE A 219 -5.92 1.86 2.18
CA PHE A 219 -4.64 2.04 1.49
C PHE A 219 -3.46 1.99 2.47
N ASN A 220 -3.56 2.72 3.57
CA ASN A 220 -2.52 2.74 4.61
C ASN A 220 -2.33 1.36 5.26
N GLU A 221 -3.43 0.63 5.49
CA GLU A 221 -3.38 -0.72 6.05
C GLU A 221 -2.71 -1.70 5.07
N ARG A 222 -3.05 -1.64 3.77
CA ARG A 222 -2.41 -2.45 2.73
C ARG A 222 -0.92 -2.15 2.61
N LEU A 223 -0.53 -0.87 2.57
CA LEU A 223 0.87 -0.46 2.48
C LEU A 223 1.66 -0.95 3.69
N LYS A 224 1.10 -0.77 4.90
CA LYS A 224 1.70 -1.24 6.15
C LYS A 224 1.91 -2.76 6.13
N ARG A 225 0.93 -3.54 5.67
CA ARG A 225 1.04 -4.99 5.53
C ARG A 225 2.09 -5.40 4.50
N ALA A 226 2.14 -4.75 3.34
CA ALA A 226 3.14 -5.01 2.31
C ALA A 226 4.58 -4.76 2.82
N LEU A 227 4.81 -3.61 3.47
CA LEU A 227 6.10 -3.27 4.06
C LEU A 227 6.52 -4.25 5.15
N PHE A 228 5.60 -4.62 6.05
CA PHE A 228 5.88 -5.57 7.11
C PHE A 228 6.19 -6.97 6.57
N SER A 229 5.44 -7.44 5.57
CA SER A 229 5.71 -8.73 4.93
C SER A 229 7.05 -8.74 4.18
N ALA A 230 7.40 -7.65 3.48
CA ALA A 230 8.71 -7.52 2.84
C ALA A 230 9.86 -7.49 3.85
N LEU A 231 9.71 -6.74 4.94
CA LEU A 231 10.68 -6.71 6.04
C LEU A 231 10.85 -8.09 6.67
N GLY A 232 9.75 -8.77 6.97
CA GLY A 232 9.79 -10.14 7.51
C GLY A 232 10.55 -11.08 6.57
N MET A 233 10.23 -11.03 5.27
CA MET A 233 10.89 -11.86 4.27
C MET A 233 12.40 -11.62 4.25
N ALA A 234 12.85 -10.36 4.14
CA ALA A 234 14.27 -10.05 4.18
C ALA A 234 14.92 -10.48 5.52
N TYR A 235 14.27 -10.22 6.65
CA TYR A 235 14.80 -10.53 7.97
C TYR A 235 15.02 -12.03 8.18
N TYR A 236 14.01 -12.86 7.96
CA TYR A 236 14.12 -14.30 8.20
C TYR A 236 14.85 -15.03 7.08
N SER A 237 14.76 -14.57 5.83
CA SER A 237 15.49 -15.22 4.73
C SER A 237 16.98 -14.85 4.70
N THR A 238 17.34 -13.62 5.13
CA THR A 238 18.72 -13.12 4.99
C THR A 238 19.43 -12.73 6.29
N PHE A 239 18.76 -12.02 7.21
CA PHE A 239 19.45 -11.54 8.42
C PHE A 239 19.64 -12.66 9.45
N ILE A 240 18.58 -13.44 9.71
CA ILE A 240 18.61 -14.52 10.71
C ILE A 240 19.73 -15.54 10.45
N PRO A 241 19.93 -16.08 9.23
CA PRO A 241 21.03 -17.01 8.98
C PRO A 241 22.42 -16.42 9.29
N CYS A 242 22.60 -15.11 9.11
CA CYS A 242 23.84 -14.42 9.46
C CYS A 242 24.06 -14.32 10.98
N CYS A 243 22.98 -14.23 11.78
CA CYS A 243 23.08 -14.19 13.25
C CYS A 243 23.51 -15.52 13.87
N PHE A 244 23.20 -16.64 13.21
CA PHE A 244 23.51 -17.99 13.67
C PHE A 244 24.74 -18.58 12.96
N LEU A 245 25.60 -17.72 12.40
CA LEU A 245 26.79 -18.15 11.69
C LEU A 245 27.85 -18.66 12.67
N GLN A 246 28.52 -19.75 12.29
CA GLN A 246 29.65 -20.28 13.06
C GLN A 246 30.89 -19.40 12.88
N SER A 247 31.70 -19.25 13.94
CA SER A 247 32.84 -18.33 14.00
C SER A 247 33.99 -18.66 13.03
N GLU A 248 34.02 -19.86 12.47
CA GLU A 248 35.09 -20.35 11.60
C GLU A 248 34.86 -20.06 10.11
N LEU A 249 33.69 -19.51 9.75
CA LEU A 249 33.34 -19.23 8.35
C LEU A 249 33.80 -17.83 7.91
N TYR A 250 34.33 -17.74 6.69
CA TYR A 250 34.58 -16.46 6.05
C TYR A 250 33.25 -15.77 5.70
N PHE A 251 32.96 -14.67 6.38
CA PHE A 251 31.73 -13.90 6.20
C PHE A 251 32.00 -12.58 5.48
N ASP A 252 31.53 -12.47 4.23
CA ASP A 252 31.52 -11.19 3.51
C ASP A 252 30.27 -10.38 3.89
N LEU A 253 30.46 -9.45 4.82
CA LEU A 253 29.40 -8.57 5.30
C LEU A 253 28.83 -7.69 4.17
N GLN A 254 29.65 -7.22 3.23
CA GLN A 254 29.16 -6.34 2.16
C GLN A 254 28.19 -7.09 1.26
N TRP A 255 28.55 -8.31 0.89
CA TRP A 255 27.71 -9.15 0.06
C TRP A 255 26.42 -9.56 0.79
N ALA A 256 26.49 -9.91 2.08
CA ALA A 256 25.31 -10.24 2.88
C ALA A 256 24.35 -9.06 3.03
N VAL A 257 24.87 -7.85 3.26
CA VAL A 257 24.05 -6.61 3.32
C VAL A 257 23.42 -6.32 1.97
N GLN A 258 24.16 -6.47 0.87
CA GLN A 258 23.64 -6.28 -0.48
C GLN A 258 22.51 -7.27 -0.79
N HIS A 259 22.69 -8.55 -0.44
CA HIS A 259 21.66 -9.58 -0.61
C HIS A 259 20.41 -9.30 0.22
N CYS A 260 20.56 -8.80 1.45
CA CYS A 260 19.45 -8.35 2.29
C CYS A 260 18.66 -7.20 1.66
N VAL A 261 19.35 -6.19 1.11
CA VAL A 261 18.70 -5.07 0.41
C VAL A 261 17.95 -5.56 -0.83
N PHE A 262 18.54 -6.47 -1.62
CA PHE A 262 17.86 -7.08 -2.75
C PHE A 262 16.64 -7.88 -2.35
N ALA A 263 16.74 -8.71 -1.32
CA ALA A 263 15.62 -9.48 -0.81
C ALA A 263 14.48 -8.55 -0.34
N TRP A 264 14.80 -7.46 0.37
CA TRP A 264 13.81 -6.51 0.85
C TRP A 264 13.11 -5.75 -0.28
N CYS A 265 13.87 -5.16 -1.21
CA CYS A 265 13.30 -4.43 -2.34
C CYS A 265 12.46 -5.35 -3.25
N SER A 266 12.95 -6.55 -3.55
CA SER A 266 12.25 -7.56 -4.38
C SER A 266 10.97 -8.06 -3.69
N ALA A 267 11.04 -8.32 -2.38
CA ALA A 267 9.85 -8.69 -1.61
C ALA A 267 8.85 -7.52 -1.56
N PHE A 268 9.31 -6.29 -1.41
CA PHE A 268 8.43 -5.12 -1.38
C PHE A 268 7.72 -4.90 -2.72
N THR A 269 8.43 -4.95 -3.85
CA THR A 269 7.81 -4.80 -5.18
C THR A 269 6.80 -5.91 -5.46
N LEU A 270 7.13 -7.16 -5.10
CA LEU A 270 6.21 -8.31 -5.20
C LEU A 270 4.93 -8.11 -4.36
N HIS A 271 5.06 -7.78 -3.07
CA HIS A 271 3.91 -7.62 -2.18
C HIS A 271 3.08 -6.38 -2.54
N ALA A 272 3.73 -5.26 -2.90
CA ALA A 272 3.05 -4.06 -3.32
C ALA A 272 2.26 -4.28 -4.62
N CYS A 273 2.82 -5.01 -5.60
CA CYS A 273 2.13 -5.36 -6.84
C CYS A 273 0.83 -6.14 -6.57
N PHE A 274 0.80 -6.98 -5.54
CA PHE A 274 -0.41 -7.72 -5.16
C PHE A 274 -1.38 -6.89 -4.30
N CYS A 275 -0.86 -6.06 -3.39
CA CYS A 275 -1.69 -5.20 -2.53
C CYS A 275 -2.41 -4.09 -3.30
N PHE A 276 -1.83 -3.62 -4.41
CA PHE A 276 -2.35 -2.53 -5.23
C PHE A 276 -2.75 -2.99 -6.65
N PRO A 277 -3.77 -3.85 -6.79
CA PRO A 277 -4.22 -4.28 -8.11
C PRO A 277 -4.83 -3.11 -8.89
N PRO A 278 -4.78 -3.13 -10.24
CA PRO A 278 -5.33 -2.07 -11.09
C PRO A 278 -6.76 -1.62 -10.77
N ARG A 279 -7.66 -2.58 -10.46
CA ARG A 279 -9.06 -2.28 -10.08
C ARG A 279 -9.18 -1.47 -8.78
N TYR A 280 -8.26 -1.69 -7.85
CA TYR A 280 -8.23 -0.94 -6.60
C TYR A 280 -7.72 0.48 -6.82
N LEU A 281 -6.69 0.63 -7.66
CA LEU A 281 -6.19 1.96 -8.07
C LEU A 281 -7.25 2.75 -8.85
N ASP A 282 -8.05 2.09 -9.69
CA ASP A 282 -9.20 2.70 -10.36
C ASP A 282 -10.23 3.20 -9.34
N THR A 283 -10.58 2.38 -8.35
CA THR A 283 -11.52 2.77 -7.28
C THR A 283 -11.03 4.01 -6.52
N LEU A 284 -9.74 4.07 -6.18
CA LEU A 284 -9.12 5.24 -5.54
C LEU A 284 -9.13 6.49 -6.44
N HIS A 285 -8.85 6.30 -7.73
CA HIS A 285 -8.88 7.38 -8.70
C HIS A 285 -10.27 7.97 -8.88
N ARG A 286 -11.30 7.12 -9.02
CA ARG A 286 -12.69 7.56 -9.15
C ARG A 286 -13.14 8.34 -7.91
N ALA A 287 -12.85 7.83 -6.72
CA ALA A 287 -13.14 8.54 -5.48
C ALA A 287 -12.39 9.88 -5.40
N ALA A 288 -11.14 9.96 -5.87
CA ALA A 288 -10.40 11.22 -5.93
C ALA A 288 -11.03 12.22 -6.91
N LEU A 289 -11.53 11.77 -8.07
CA LEU A 289 -12.22 12.64 -9.03
C LEU A 289 -13.48 13.27 -8.45
N HIS A 290 -14.28 12.50 -7.69
CA HIS A 290 -15.49 13.03 -7.02
C HIS A 290 -15.18 13.90 -5.81
N LEU A 291 -14.07 13.64 -5.12
CA LEU A 291 -13.62 14.46 -4.00
C LEU A 291 -13.23 15.87 -4.47
N GLY A 292 -12.47 15.97 -5.57
CA GLY A 292 -11.94 17.23 -6.07
C GLY A 292 -10.87 17.85 -5.15
N ARG A 293 -10.42 19.05 -5.52
CA ARG A 293 -9.43 19.82 -4.77
C ARG A 293 -9.77 21.30 -4.76
N TRP A 294 -9.41 21.95 -3.65
CA TRP A 294 -9.44 23.39 -3.48
C TRP A 294 -8.06 24.02 -3.66
N ARG A 295 -7.96 25.04 -4.51
CA ARG A 295 -6.80 25.93 -4.58
C ARG A 295 -7.05 27.16 -3.75
N ARG A 296 -6.17 27.42 -2.79
CA ARG A 296 -6.17 28.66 -2.01
C ARG A 296 -5.81 29.84 -2.92
N LEU A 297 -6.60 30.90 -2.86
CA LEU A 297 -6.35 32.14 -3.56
C LEU A 297 -5.86 33.21 -2.59
N GLU A 298 -4.92 34.02 -3.07
CA GLU A 298 -4.46 35.19 -2.34
C GLU A 298 -5.53 36.31 -2.41
N PRO A 299 -5.73 37.06 -1.32
CA PRO A 299 -6.82 38.03 -1.20
C PRO A 299 -6.76 39.19 -2.19
N ARG A 300 -5.61 39.44 -2.83
CA ARG A 300 -5.44 40.52 -3.83
C ARG A 300 -6.22 40.29 -5.13
N ASN A 301 -6.62 39.05 -5.43
CA ASN A 301 -7.19 38.67 -6.73
C ASN A 301 -8.70 38.41 -6.70
N VAL A 302 -9.42 38.77 -5.64
CA VAL A 302 -10.82 38.35 -5.44
C VAL A 302 -11.80 39.53 -5.56
N HIS A 303 -12.07 39.95 -6.80
CA HIS A 303 -13.19 40.86 -7.12
C HIS A 303 -14.41 40.12 -7.70
N ALA A 304 -14.34 38.79 -7.81
CA ALA A 304 -15.41 37.97 -8.37
C ALA A 304 -16.45 37.61 -7.29
N PRO A 305 -17.74 37.44 -7.69
CA PRO A 305 -18.78 36.96 -6.79
C PRO A 305 -18.37 35.60 -6.20
N HIS A 306 -18.51 35.47 -4.88
CA HIS A 306 -18.10 34.29 -4.13
C HIS A 306 -19.29 33.74 -3.34
N HIS A 307 -19.32 32.42 -3.19
CA HIS A 307 -20.29 31.75 -2.34
C HIS A 307 -19.70 31.43 -0.95
N ILE A 308 -20.56 31.25 0.05
CA ILE A 308 -20.15 30.73 1.36
C ILE A 308 -20.09 29.20 1.27
N TRP A 309 -19.04 28.59 1.80
CA TRP A 309 -18.93 27.14 1.76
C TRP A 309 -20.03 26.46 2.58
N THR A 310 -20.60 25.39 2.03
CA THR A 310 -21.61 24.57 2.70
C THR A 310 -21.28 23.10 2.51
N GLU A 311 -21.39 22.31 3.59
CA GLU A 311 -21.01 20.90 3.63
C GLU A 311 -21.80 20.00 2.68
N ASN A 312 -23.08 20.35 2.44
CA ASN A 312 -24.05 19.53 1.72
C ASN A 312 -24.10 19.78 0.21
N VAL A 313 -23.27 20.70 -0.30
CA VAL A 313 -23.26 21.09 -1.72
C VAL A 313 -21.99 20.57 -2.38
N MET A 314 -22.17 19.89 -3.51
CA MET A 314 -21.08 19.61 -4.45
C MET A 314 -20.79 20.88 -5.23
N TRP A 315 -19.54 21.33 -5.24
CA TRP A 315 -19.14 22.54 -5.94
C TRP A 315 -18.63 22.19 -7.34
N PRO A 316 -19.13 22.84 -8.42
CA PRO A 316 -18.62 22.62 -9.76
C PRO A 316 -17.26 23.28 -9.94
N GLN A 317 -16.59 22.91 -11.03
CA GLN A 317 -15.28 23.46 -11.40
C GLN A 317 -15.29 24.99 -11.47
N ASN A 318 -14.19 25.61 -11.04
CA ASN A 318 -13.94 27.05 -11.04
C ASN A 318 -14.78 27.93 -10.10
N ASN A 319 -15.72 27.35 -9.34
CA ASN A 319 -16.46 28.13 -8.35
C ASN A 319 -15.56 28.63 -7.21
N LEU A 320 -15.85 29.86 -6.79
CA LEU A 320 -15.15 30.57 -5.73
C LEU A 320 -15.94 30.50 -4.44
N VAL A 321 -15.27 30.03 -3.40
CA VAL A 321 -15.89 29.80 -2.11
C VAL A 321 -15.06 30.42 -1.00
N LYS A 322 -15.73 31.07 -0.05
CA LYS A 322 -15.12 31.60 1.17
C LYS A 322 -15.29 30.61 2.31
N HIS A 323 -14.18 30.21 2.92
CA HIS A 323 -14.13 29.33 4.09
C HIS A 323 -13.01 29.81 5.04
N ASN A 324 -13.27 29.87 6.35
CA ASN A 324 -12.29 30.31 7.36
C ASN A 324 -11.52 31.60 7.03
N LYS A 325 -12.21 32.63 6.52
CA LYS A 325 -11.66 33.95 6.10
C LYS A 325 -10.69 33.88 4.90
N GLU A 326 -10.54 32.73 4.27
CA GLU A 326 -9.74 32.53 3.06
C GLU A 326 -10.63 32.22 1.86
N TYR A 327 -10.11 32.48 0.66
CA TYR A 327 -10.79 32.22 -0.59
C TYR A 327 -10.22 30.98 -1.26
N PHE A 328 -11.10 30.10 -1.72
CA PHE A 328 -10.74 28.86 -2.37
C PHE A 328 -11.44 28.74 -3.73
N ARG A 329 -10.73 28.23 -4.73
CA ARG A 329 -11.25 27.90 -6.06
C ARG A 329 -11.33 26.39 -6.23
N ALA A 330 -12.46 25.88 -6.72
CA ALA A 330 -12.61 24.47 -7.06
C ALA A 330 -11.82 24.13 -8.34
N GLU A 331 -10.93 23.13 -8.29
CA GLU A 331 -10.16 22.67 -9.46
C GLU A 331 -10.78 21.46 -10.16
N GLY A 332 -11.49 20.60 -9.41
CA GLY A 332 -12.12 19.38 -9.93
C GLY A 332 -13.44 19.64 -10.64
N VAL A 333 -13.87 18.69 -11.50
CA VAL A 333 -15.17 18.70 -12.19
C VAL A 333 -16.31 18.76 -11.17
N SER A 334 -16.21 17.95 -10.13
CA SER A 334 -17.03 18.03 -8.92
C SER A 334 -16.11 18.12 -7.70
N ASN A 335 -16.50 18.91 -6.70
CA ASN A 335 -15.68 19.13 -5.52
C ASN A 335 -16.52 18.96 -4.25
N ALA A 336 -16.33 17.81 -3.60
CA ALA A 336 -16.91 17.46 -2.31
C ALA A 336 -15.99 17.81 -1.15
N ALA A 337 -14.69 18.07 -1.40
CA ALA A 337 -13.69 18.23 -0.36
C ALA A 337 -14.00 19.40 0.57
N GLU A 338 -13.51 19.31 1.80
CA GLU A 338 -13.50 20.44 2.73
C GLU A 338 -12.33 21.40 2.43
N PRO A 339 -12.56 22.71 2.22
CA PRO A 339 -11.51 23.68 1.95
C PRO A 339 -10.55 23.82 3.13
N GLY A 340 -9.25 23.69 2.89
CA GLY A 340 -8.21 23.75 3.92
C GLY A 340 -7.89 22.41 4.58
N CYS A 341 -8.63 21.35 4.26
CA CYS A 341 -8.34 20.01 4.78
C CYS A 341 -7.15 19.36 4.04
N GLY A 342 -6.00 19.27 4.70
CA GLY A 342 -4.76 18.74 4.12
C GLY A 342 -4.83 17.26 3.74
N THR A 343 -5.65 16.46 4.42
CA THR A 343 -5.81 15.03 4.13
C THR A 343 -6.53 14.80 2.80
N HIS A 344 -7.61 15.55 2.54
CA HIS A 344 -8.33 15.52 1.26
C HIS A 344 -7.43 15.98 0.11
N SER A 345 -6.67 17.06 0.32
CA SER A 345 -5.73 17.53 -0.72
C SER A 345 -4.65 16.49 -1.02
N ARG A 346 -4.07 15.83 -0.02
CA ARG A 346 -3.05 14.78 -0.22
C ARG A 346 -3.62 13.56 -0.95
N PHE A 347 -4.82 13.12 -0.55
CA PHE A 347 -5.52 12.02 -1.19
C PHE A 347 -5.76 12.33 -2.68
N TYR A 348 -6.29 13.51 -2.99
CA TYR A 348 -6.48 13.96 -4.36
C TYR A 348 -5.16 13.96 -5.13
N THR A 349 -4.09 14.58 -4.62
CA THR A 349 -2.81 14.64 -5.35
C THR A 349 -2.18 13.28 -5.62
N LEU A 350 -2.36 12.32 -4.70
CA LEU A 350 -1.77 10.99 -4.82
C LEU A 350 -2.54 10.10 -5.81
N PHE A 351 -3.88 10.17 -5.78
CA PHE A 351 -4.75 9.27 -6.55
C PHE A 351 -5.38 9.91 -7.79
N PHE A 352 -5.19 11.22 -8.01
CA PHE A 352 -5.60 11.88 -9.26
C PHE A 352 -4.88 11.29 -10.48
N ASN A 353 -3.64 10.80 -10.31
CA ASN A 353 -2.97 10.03 -11.35
C ASN A 353 -2.75 8.58 -10.87
N PRO A 354 -3.57 7.60 -11.29
CA PRO A 354 -3.45 6.21 -10.85
C PRO A 354 -2.15 5.56 -11.33
N VAL A 355 -1.52 6.10 -12.38
CA VAL A 355 -0.23 5.64 -12.90
C VAL A 355 0.91 5.93 -11.92
N LEU A 356 0.79 6.93 -11.04
CA LEU A 356 1.87 7.36 -10.16
C LEU A 356 2.40 6.22 -9.29
N ILE A 357 1.53 5.49 -8.60
CA ILE A 357 1.94 4.39 -7.71
C ILE A 357 2.63 3.28 -8.50
N LEU A 358 2.08 2.91 -9.66
CA LEU A 358 2.67 1.90 -10.53
C LEU A 358 4.01 2.35 -11.11
N SER A 359 4.15 3.63 -11.46
CA SER A 359 5.40 4.18 -11.99
C SER A 359 6.52 4.16 -10.94
N VAL A 360 6.19 4.43 -9.67
CA VAL A 360 7.15 4.34 -8.57
C VAL A 360 7.58 2.89 -8.35
N LEU A 361 6.63 1.95 -8.30
CA LEU A 361 6.94 0.52 -8.14
C LEU A 361 7.75 -0.03 -9.32
N LEU A 362 7.38 0.32 -10.55
CA LEU A 362 8.09 -0.07 -11.76
C LEU A 362 9.50 0.52 -11.79
N GLY A 363 9.65 1.80 -11.44
CA GLY A 363 10.95 2.45 -11.35
C GLY A 363 11.87 1.78 -10.33
N LEU A 364 11.35 1.45 -9.14
CA LEU A 364 12.09 0.71 -8.11
C LEU A 364 12.55 -0.66 -8.63
N ASP A 365 11.67 -1.41 -9.30
CA ASP A 365 11.99 -2.75 -9.81
C ASP A 365 13.01 -2.71 -10.97
N VAL A 366 12.88 -1.74 -11.89
CA VAL A 366 13.85 -1.52 -12.98
C VAL A 366 15.22 -1.15 -12.44
N ILE A 367 15.29 -0.22 -11.47
CA ILE A 367 16.56 0.17 -10.84
C ILE A 367 17.20 -1.03 -10.14
N GLN A 368 16.39 -1.82 -9.43
CA GLN A 368 16.87 -3.03 -8.78
C GLN A 368 17.46 -4.04 -9.78
N VAL A 369 16.71 -4.39 -10.84
CA VAL A 369 17.16 -5.37 -11.84
C VAL A 369 18.40 -4.86 -12.57
N ALA A 370 18.46 -3.56 -12.91
CA ALA A 370 19.64 -2.95 -13.52
C ALA A 370 20.88 -3.05 -12.62
N PHE A 371 20.71 -2.81 -11.32
CA PHE A 371 21.81 -2.91 -10.37
C PHE A 371 22.22 -4.37 -10.08
N GLN A 372 21.28 -5.32 -10.08
CA GLN A 372 21.58 -6.75 -10.05
C GLN A 372 22.38 -7.18 -11.28
N LEU A 373 22.00 -6.71 -12.48
CA LEU A 373 22.72 -6.98 -13.73
C LEU A 373 24.13 -6.36 -13.74
N TYR A 374 24.27 -5.12 -13.25
CA TYR A 374 25.58 -4.48 -13.08
C TYR A 374 26.48 -5.30 -12.14
N THR A 375 25.93 -5.76 -11.01
CA THR A 375 26.68 -6.59 -10.06
C THR A 375 27.06 -7.93 -10.70
N LEU A 376 26.17 -8.54 -11.50
CA LEU A 376 26.41 -9.80 -12.18
C LEU A 376 27.60 -9.71 -13.14
N ILE A 377 27.69 -8.63 -13.92
CA ILE A 377 28.81 -8.40 -14.86
C ILE A 377 30.15 -8.25 -14.12
N ARG A 378 30.11 -7.73 -12.88
CA ARG A 378 31.32 -7.53 -12.06
C ARG A 378 31.73 -8.75 -11.25
N SER A 379 30.81 -9.67 -10.97
CA SER A 379 31.12 -10.83 -10.13
C SER A 379 31.85 -11.92 -10.91
N THR A 380 32.95 -12.42 -10.34
CA THR A 380 33.73 -13.53 -10.90
C THR A 380 33.44 -14.86 -10.20
N GLU A 381 32.88 -14.80 -8.99
CA GLU A 381 32.63 -15.95 -8.13
C GLU A 381 31.35 -16.70 -8.54
N TRP A 382 31.44 -18.02 -8.69
CA TRP A 382 30.31 -18.86 -9.14
C TRP A 382 29.05 -18.74 -8.24
N ASN A 383 29.24 -18.61 -6.92
CA ASN A 383 28.15 -18.50 -5.96
C ASN A 383 27.38 -17.18 -6.12
N GLN A 384 28.12 -16.10 -6.36
CA GLN A 384 27.55 -14.78 -6.60
C GLN A 384 26.79 -14.77 -7.93
N LEU A 385 27.36 -15.37 -8.98
CA LEU A 385 26.72 -15.53 -10.29
C LEU A 385 25.40 -16.31 -10.17
N ALA A 386 25.41 -17.49 -9.54
CA ALA A 386 24.21 -18.32 -9.36
C ALA A 386 23.10 -17.59 -8.59
N THR A 387 23.48 -16.84 -7.55
CA THR A 387 22.54 -16.04 -6.76
C THR A 387 21.93 -14.93 -7.59
N LEU A 388 22.75 -14.12 -8.25
CA LEU A 388 22.28 -12.96 -9.02
C LEU A 388 21.40 -13.39 -10.19
N VAL A 389 21.76 -14.47 -10.91
CA VAL A 389 20.91 -15.02 -11.97
C VAL A 389 19.54 -15.43 -11.43
N SER A 390 19.49 -16.15 -10.30
CA SER A 390 18.23 -16.59 -9.69
C SER A 390 17.37 -15.40 -9.25
N LEU A 391 17.97 -14.38 -8.64
CA LEU A 391 17.28 -13.14 -8.24
C LEU A 391 16.72 -12.39 -9.46
N ILE A 392 17.52 -12.24 -10.52
CA ILE A 392 17.10 -11.56 -11.75
C ILE A 392 15.92 -12.30 -12.39
N MET A 393 15.98 -13.63 -12.49
CA MET A 393 14.90 -14.44 -13.06
C MET A 393 13.58 -14.23 -12.32
N LEU A 394 13.62 -14.20 -11.00
CA LEU A 394 12.43 -13.96 -10.17
C LEU A 394 11.90 -12.52 -10.34
N ASN A 395 12.78 -11.53 -10.31
CA ASN A 395 12.39 -10.13 -10.49
C ASN A 395 11.90 -9.81 -11.91
N CYS A 396 12.30 -10.58 -12.92
CA CYS A 396 11.69 -10.47 -14.26
C CYS A 396 10.19 -10.79 -14.25
N ILE A 397 9.73 -11.68 -13.36
CA ILE A 397 8.30 -12.02 -13.23
C ILE A 397 7.54 -10.81 -12.67
N THR A 398 8.06 -10.16 -11.62
CA THR A 398 7.44 -8.95 -11.04
C THR A 398 7.47 -7.79 -12.02
N LEU A 399 8.61 -7.61 -12.71
CA LEU A 399 8.80 -6.55 -13.70
C LEU A 399 7.80 -6.68 -14.85
N PHE A 400 7.63 -7.89 -15.39
CA PHE A 400 6.65 -8.14 -16.44
C PHE A 400 5.23 -7.81 -15.97
N LYS A 401 4.85 -8.21 -14.76
CA LYS A 401 3.53 -7.92 -14.19
C LYS A 401 3.30 -6.42 -14.03
N LEU A 402 4.26 -5.70 -13.45
CA LEU A 402 4.18 -4.24 -13.24
C LEU A 402 4.14 -3.48 -14.56
N LEU A 403 5.02 -3.83 -15.51
CA LEU A 403 5.07 -3.19 -16.83
C LEU A 403 3.75 -3.38 -17.59
N ARG A 404 3.19 -4.59 -17.59
CA ARG A 404 1.89 -4.87 -18.21
C ARG A 404 0.79 -4.01 -17.59
N GLN A 405 0.72 -3.93 -16.26
CA GLN A 405 -0.29 -3.13 -15.57
C GLN A 405 -0.13 -1.63 -15.85
N TYR A 406 1.12 -1.13 -15.84
CA TYR A 406 1.46 0.24 -16.16
C TYR A 406 0.97 0.63 -17.56
N LEU A 407 1.33 -0.15 -18.58
CA LEU A 407 0.98 0.16 -19.98
C LEU A 407 -0.54 0.18 -20.23
N VAL A 408 -1.29 -0.71 -19.57
CA VAL A 408 -2.75 -0.75 -19.71
C VAL A 408 -3.39 0.47 -19.05
N ILE A 409 -2.99 0.78 -17.81
CA ILE A 409 -3.53 1.92 -17.04
C ILE A 409 -3.18 3.24 -17.72
N GLU A 410 -1.92 3.42 -18.13
CA GLU A 410 -1.46 4.63 -18.82
C GLU A 410 -2.32 4.93 -20.05
N LYS A 411 -2.57 3.92 -20.90
CA LYS A 411 -3.42 4.08 -22.10
C LYS A 411 -4.87 4.44 -21.76
N VAL A 412 -5.48 3.76 -20.78
CA VAL A 412 -6.88 3.99 -20.40
C VAL A 412 -7.07 5.41 -19.85
N TYR A 413 -6.23 5.84 -18.90
CA TYR A 413 -6.39 7.15 -18.26
C TYR A 413 -5.90 8.31 -19.14
N HIS A 414 -5.00 8.06 -20.09
CA HIS A 414 -4.68 9.03 -21.12
C HIS A 414 -5.91 9.36 -21.98
N VAL A 415 -6.67 8.34 -22.40
CA VAL A 415 -7.93 8.52 -23.13
C VAL A 415 -8.98 9.22 -22.27
N GLU A 416 -9.11 8.83 -21.01
CA GLU A 416 -10.05 9.47 -20.07
C GLU A 416 -9.76 10.96 -19.88
N ARG A 417 -8.49 11.36 -19.74
CA ARG A 417 -8.09 12.77 -19.67
C ARG A 417 -8.53 13.55 -20.91
N ILE A 418 -8.26 13.02 -22.10
CA ILE A 418 -8.65 13.66 -23.36
C ILE A 418 -10.17 13.83 -23.45
N LEU A 419 -10.94 12.83 -22.98
CA LEU A 419 -12.40 12.94 -22.94
C LEU A 419 -12.87 13.99 -21.94
N GLN A 420 -12.28 14.05 -20.75
CA GLN A 420 -12.61 15.05 -19.74
C GLN A 420 -12.29 16.47 -20.21
N GLU A 421 -11.16 16.67 -20.90
CA GLU A 421 -10.80 17.97 -21.51
C GLU A 421 -11.79 18.38 -22.60
N LYS A 422 -12.23 17.45 -23.45
CA LYS A 422 -13.24 17.71 -24.50
C LYS A 422 -14.65 17.97 -23.97
N LEU A 423 -14.96 17.51 -22.76
CA LEU A 423 -16.26 17.71 -22.10
C LEU A 423 -16.28 18.94 -21.19
N GLY A 424 -15.11 19.42 -20.76
CA GLY A 424 -14.94 20.57 -19.86
C GLY A 424 -14.54 21.88 -20.55
N GLY A 425 -14.18 21.84 -21.83
CA GLY A 425 -14.06 23.01 -22.72
C GLY A 425 -15.26 23.09 -23.65
#